data_AF-A0A192EZB9-F1
#
_entry.id   AF-A0A192EZB9-F1
#
_cell.length_a   1.000
_cell.length_b   1.000
_cell.length_c   1.000
_cell.angle_alpha   90.00
_cell.angle_beta   90.00
_cell.angle_gamma   90.00
#
_symmetry.space_group_name_H-M   'P 1'
#
loop_
_entity.id
_entity.type
_entity.pdbx_description
1 polymer ?
#
loop_
_entity_poly.entity_id
_entity_poly.type
_entity_poly.pdbx_seq_one_letter_code
_entity_poly.pdbx_strand_id
1 'polypeptide(L)'
;TRVAFAGLKFGDAGSFDYGRNYGVVYDVTSWTDVLPEFGGDTYGSDNFMQQRGNGFATYRNSDFFGLVDGLNFAVQYQGKNGSVSGEDQTNNGRNELRQNGDGVGGSITYNLGEGFGIGTAISSSKRTNSQNDYGLGNGDRAETYTGGLKYDANNIYLAAQYTQTYNATRIGDQGWANKAQNFEVVAQYQFDFGLRPSVAYLQSKGKDIEGYGDQDLLKYVDVG
;
A
#
# COMPACT_ATOMS: atom_id res chain seq x y z
N THR A 1 17.89 3.62 -3.51
CA THR A 1 17.13 3.48 -4.76
C THR A 1 15.63 3.42 -4.48
N ARG A 2 14.79 4.22 -5.15
CA ARG A 2 13.32 4.17 -4.98
C ARG A 2 12.74 2.93 -5.65
N VAL A 3 12.98 2.75 -6.95
CA VAL A 3 12.58 1.57 -7.74
C VAL A 3 13.74 1.13 -8.64
N ALA A 4 13.83 -0.17 -8.91
CA ALA A 4 14.76 -0.80 -9.85
C ALA A 4 14.25 -2.22 -10.15
N PHE A 5 13.64 -2.40 -11.32
CA PHE A 5 13.04 -3.66 -11.75
C PHE A 5 13.25 -3.85 -13.25
N ALA A 6 13.16 -5.09 -13.70
CA ALA A 6 13.12 -5.46 -15.11
C ALA A 6 11.85 -6.27 -15.38
N GLY A 7 11.28 -6.17 -16.58
CA GLY A 7 10.05 -6.85 -16.92
C GLY A 7 9.83 -7.01 -18.42
N LEU A 8 8.83 -7.83 -18.74
CA LEU A 8 8.37 -8.14 -20.09
C LEU A 8 6.86 -7.89 -20.17
N LYS A 9 6.40 -7.40 -21.32
CA LYS A 9 4.97 -7.22 -21.63
C LYS A 9 4.61 -8.06 -22.85
N PHE A 10 3.51 -8.80 -22.75
CA PHE A 10 3.07 -9.81 -23.71
C PHE A 10 1.75 -9.40 -24.39
N GLY A 11 1.68 -8.16 -24.89
CA GLY A 11 0.42 -7.61 -25.42
C GLY A 11 -0.68 -7.65 -24.36
N ASP A 12 -1.83 -8.22 -24.73
CA ASP A 12 -3.01 -8.33 -23.85
C ASP A 12 -2.88 -9.48 -22.84
N ALA A 13 -1.90 -10.38 -22.99
CA ALA A 13 -1.63 -11.42 -22.01
C ALA A 13 -1.01 -10.86 -20.70
N GLY A 14 -0.75 -9.55 -20.63
CA GLY A 14 -0.28 -8.87 -19.43
C GLY A 14 1.22 -8.60 -19.41
N SER A 15 1.72 -8.20 -18.25
CA SER A 15 3.14 -7.94 -18.01
C SER A 15 3.62 -8.65 -16.75
N PHE A 16 4.90 -8.99 -16.73
CA PHE A 16 5.59 -9.51 -15.56
C PHE A 16 6.85 -8.71 -15.31
N ASP A 17 7.07 -8.28 -14.07
CA ASP A 17 8.27 -7.60 -13.63
C ASP A 17 8.82 -8.17 -12.32
N TYR A 18 10.14 -8.07 -12.15
CA TYR A 18 10.83 -8.43 -10.92
C TYR A 18 11.83 -7.37 -10.47
N GLY A 19 11.82 -7.03 -9.18
CA GLY A 19 12.83 -6.19 -8.56
C GLY A 19 12.32 -5.40 -7.36
N ARG A 20 12.92 -4.22 -7.13
CA ARG A 20 12.37 -3.22 -6.21
C ARG A 20 11.30 -2.42 -6.93
N ASN A 21 10.05 -2.66 -6.58
CA ASN A 21 8.89 -2.00 -7.18
C ASN A 21 7.88 -1.60 -6.09
N TYR A 22 6.70 -1.12 -6.48
CA TYR A 22 5.57 -0.87 -5.58
C TYR A 22 4.79 -2.16 -5.29
N GLY A 23 4.39 -2.32 -4.03
CA GLY A 23 3.46 -3.36 -3.62
C GLY A 23 2.06 -3.14 -4.20
N VAL A 24 1.34 -4.22 -4.53
CA VAL A 24 0.02 -4.14 -5.19
C VAL A 24 -1.07 -3.45 -4.37
N VAL A 25 -0.91 -3.32 -3.05
CA VAL A 25 -1.80 -2.49 -2.22
C VAL A 25 -1.78 -1.02 -2.71
N TYR A 26 -0.63 -0.56 -3.18
CA TYR A 26 -0.45 0.80 -3.68
C TYR A 26 -1.20 1.06 -4.99
N ASP A 27 -1.70 0.04 -5.69
CA ASP A 27 -2.56 0.22 -6.86
C ASP A 27 -3.88 0.94 -6.51
N VAL A 28 -4.31 0.84 -5.25
CA VAL A 28 -5.50 1.53 -4.71
C VAL A 28 -5.11 2.72 -3.85
N THR A 29 -4.14 2.57 -2.93
CA THR A 29 -3.80 3.67 -2.01
C THR A 29 -3.11 4.85 -2.71
N SER A 30 -2.53 4.64 -3.90
CA SER A 30 -2.01 5.74 -4.73
C SER A 30 -3.08 6.75 -5.16
N TRP A 31 -4.38 6.42 -5.08
CA TRP A 31 -5.44 7.36 -5.43
C TRP A 31 -5.55 8.52 -4.44
N THR A 32 -5.08 8.37 -3.20
CA THR A 32 -5.08 9.45 -2.20
C THR A 32 -3.70 10.07 -2.00
N ASP A 33 -2.64 9.45 -2.51
CA ASP A 33 -1.25 9.94 -2.48
C ASP A 33 -0.96 10.94 -3.62
N VAL A 34 -1.72 12.03 -3.63
CA VAL A 34 -1.71 13.07 -4.68
C VAL A 34 -1.62 14.49 -4.12
N LEU A 35 -1.28 14.62 -2.83
CA LEU A 35 -1.17 15.93 -2.18
C LEU A 35 0.09 16.65 -2.64
N PRO A 36 0.17 17.99 -2.45
CA PRO A 36 1.32 18.76 -2.92
C PRO A 36 2.68 18.35 -2.32
N GLU A 37 2.70 17.88 -1.06
CA GLU A 37 3.93 17.50 -0.36
C GLU A 37 3.72 16.35 0.64
N PHE A 38 2.69 16.44 1.50
CA PHE A 38 2.36 15.42 2.50
C PHE A 38 1.57 14.24 1.88
N GLY A 39 0.97 13.39 2.71
CA GLY A 39 0.10 12.29 2.25
C GLY A 39 0.85 10.97 2.03
N GLY A 40 0.07 9.91 1.80
CA GLY A 40 0.61 8.57 1.60
C GLY A 40 1.38 8.02 2.81
N ASP A 41 0.99 8.45 4.02
CA ASP A 41 1.71 8.21 5.27
C ASP A 41 0.92 7.40 6.32
N THR A 42 -0.28 6.92 6.00
CA THR A 42 -0.91 5.82 6.76
C THR A 42 -0.24 4.46 6.53
N TYR A 43 0.68 4.42 5.57
CA TYR A 43 1.58 3.33 5.22
C TYR A 43 2.99 3.90 4.95
N GLY A 44 3.95 3.06 4.54
CA GLY A 44 5.29 3.55 4.27
C GLY A 44 6.17 2.59 3.48
N SER A 45 7.36 3.08 3.09
CA SER A 45 8.33 2.26 2.36
C SER A 45 8.82 1.07 3.19
N ASP A 46 9.07 -0.03 2.50
CA ASP A 46 9.55 -1.29 3.07
C ASP A 46 8.64 -1.82 4.18
N ASN A 47 7.34 -1.56 4.08
CA ASN A 47 6.33 -2.04 5.01
C ASN A 47 5.48 -3.13 4.33
N PHE A 48 6.04 -4.35 4.29
CA PHE A 48 5.46 -5.47 3.56
C PHE A 48 5.12 -5.07 2.10
N MET A 49 3.87 -5.26 1.67
CA MET A 49 3.38 -5.00 0.31
C MET A 49 2.56 -3.71 0.19
N GLN A 50 2.65 -2.79 1.16
CA GLN A 50 1.84 -1.56 1.20
C GLN A 50 2.36 -0.43 0.28
N GLN A 51 3.66 -0.41 0.01
CA GLN A 51 4.31 0.60 -0.84
C GLN A 51 5.58 0.00 -1.49
N ARG A 52 6.63 0.80 -1.75
CA ARG A 52 7.88 0.32 -2.32
C ARG A 52 8.54 -0.71 -1.41
N GLY A 53 9.07 -1.77 -2.00
CA GLY A 53 9.68 -2.89 -1.28
C GLY A 53 10.61 -3.70 -2.19
N ASN A 54 11.44 -4.55 -1.59
CA ASN A 54 12.42 -5.37 -2.31
C ASN A 54 11.84 -6.73 -2.72
N GLY A 55 12.29 -7.24 -3.88
CA GLY A 55 12.06 -8.62 -4.29
C GLY A 55 10.62 -8.93 -4.69
N PHE A 56 9.92 -7.96 -5.28
CA PHE A 56 8.58 -8.19 -5.82
C PHE A 56 8.66 -8.87 -7.18
N ALA A 57 7.92 -9.96 -7.34
CA ALA A 57 7.55 -10.55 -8.62
C ALA A 57 6.09 -10.18 -8.87
N THR A 58 5.83 -9.33 -9.86
CA THR A 58 4.51 -8.75 -10.10
C THR A 58 4.02 -9.15 -11.48
N TYR A 59 2.88 -9.82 -11.54
CA TYR A 59 2.11 -9.98 -12.77
C TYR A 59 0.97 -8.96 -12.77
N ARG A 60 0.79 -8.25 -13.89
CA ARG A 60 -0.29 -7.29 -14.10
C ARG A 60 -0.98 -7.58 -15.41
N ASN A 61 -2.28 -7.38 -15.44
CA ASN A 61 -3.06 -7.47 -16.66
C ASN A 61 -4.00 -6.27 -16.76
N SER A 62 -4.02 -5.66 -17.94
CA SER A 62 -4.92 -4.55 -18.26
C SER A 62 -6.05 -5.05 -19.13
N ASP A 63 -7.24 -4.49 -18.92
CA ASP A 63 -8.46 -4.78 -19.69
C ASP A 63 -8.85 -6.26 -19.72
N PHE A 64 -8.50 -7.00 -18.66
CA PHE A 64 -8.76 -8.42 -18.45
C PHE A 64 -8.56 -9.25 -19.74
N PHE A 65 -7.33 -9.27 -20.25
CA PHE A 65 -6.95 -9.97 -21.47
C PHE A 65 -7.59 -9.43 -22.75
N GLY A 66 -7.97 -8.15 -22.75
CA GLY A 66 -8.73 -7.50 -23.82
C GLY A 66 -10.21 -7.87 -23.84
N LEU A 67 -10.72 -8.52 -22.79
CA LEU A 67 -12.11 -9.01 -22.71
C LEU A 67 -13.04 -8.05 -21.97
N VAL A 68 -12.50 -7.26 -21.03
CA VAL A 68 -13.28 -6.32 -20.22
C VAL A 68 -12.52 -5.01 -20.12
N ASP A 69 -12.89 -4.05 -20.96
CA ASP A 69 -12.31 -2.70 -20.96
C ASP A 69 -12.38 -2.07 -19.56
N GLY A 70 -11.25 -1.51 -19.12
CA GLY A 70 -11.13 -0.83 -17.84
C GLY A 70 -10.98 -1.74 -16.61
N LEU A 71 -11.07 -3.08 -16.75
CA LEU A 71 -10.84 -4.03 -15.66
C LEU A 71 -9.38 -4.46 -15.61
N ASN A 72 -8.65 -3.95 -14.62
CA ASN A 72 -7.26 -4.31 -14.37
C ASN A 72 -7.14 -5.19 -13.14
N PHE A 73 -6.16 -6.11 -13.15
CA PHE A 73 -5.78 -6.85 -11.96
C PHE A 73 -4.28 -7.09 -11.88
N ALA A 74 -3.79 -7.32 -10.66
CA ALA A 74 -2.42 -7.74 -10.42
C ALA A 74 -2.36 -8.89 -9.41
N VAL A 75 -1.35 -9.73 -9.55
CA VAL A 75 -0.94 -10.73 -8.57
C VAL A 75 0.54 -10.52 -8.30
N GLN A 76 0.92 -10.49 -7.03
CA GLN A 76 2.28 -10.21 -6.62
C GLN A 76 2.75 -11.17 -5.54
N TYR A 77 4.00 -11.59 -5.68
CA TYR A 77 4.73 -12.31 -4.66
C TYR A 77 5.90 -11.45 -4.17
N GLN A 78 6.20 -11.50 -2.88
CA GLN A 78 7.38 -10.89 -2.27
C GLN A 78 8.16 -11.97 -1.53
N GLY A 79 9.43 -12.15 -1.87
CA GLY A 79 10.31 -13.06 -1.12
C GLY A 79 10.71 -12.47 0.24
N LYS A 80 11.07 -13.34 1.19
CA LYS A 80 11.62 -12.94 2.50
C LYS A 80 12.78 -11.95 2.36
N ASN A 81 12.71 -10.83 3.08
CA ASN A 81 13.80 -9.88 3.33
C ASN A 81 13.95 -9.74 4.85
N GLY A 82 14.91 -10.43 5.44
CA GLY A 82 15.04 -10.58 6.89
C GLY A 82 16.21 -9.82 7.51
N SER A 83 16.81 -10.38 8.56
CA SER A 83 17.84 -9.73 9.37
C SER A 83 19.23 -9.80 8.72
N VAL A 84 20.19 -9.04 9.28
CA VAL A 84 21.61 -9.05 8.88
C VAL A 84 22.32 -10.34 9.31
N SER A 85 21.85 -10.96 10.39
CA SER A 85 22.42 -12.16 11.00
C SER A 85 21.36 -12.92 11.81
N GLY A 86 21.63 -14.19 12.14
CA GLY A 86 20.74 -15.02 12.95
C GLY A 86 19.71 -15.79 12.13
N GLU A 87 18.64 -16.23 12.78
CA GLU A 87 17.64 -17.15 12.18
C GLU A 87 16.89 -16.56 10.97
N ASP A 88 16.72 -15.24 10.96
CA ASP A 88 16.04 -14.53 9.87
C ASP A 88 16.97 -14.01 8.78
N GLN A 89 18.24 -14.43 8.77
CA GLN A 89 19.24 -13.85 7.89
C GLN A 89 18.88 -13.97 6.40
N THR A 90 19.06 -12.87 5.68
CA THR A 90 19.03 -12.82 4.21
C THR A 90 20.22 -12.02 3.71
N ASN A 91 20.57 -12.16 2.42
CA ASN A 91 21.74 -11.46 1.85
C ASN A 91 21.61 -9.91 1.87
N ASN A 92 20.38 -9.40 2.02
CA ASN A 92 20.02 -7.99 2.02
C ASN A 92 19.40 -7.56 3.37
N GLY A 93 19.97 -8.08 4.45
CA GLY A 93 19.48 -7.90 5.81
C GLY A 93 19.22 -6.45 6.24
N ARG A 94 18.22 -6.25 7.11
CA ARG A 94 17.72 -4.92 7.52
C ARG A 94 17.08 -4.93 8.92
N ASN A 95 16.80 -3.74 9.45
CA ASN A 95 16.05 -3.56 10.70
C ASN A 95 14.65 -4.17 10.62
N GLU A 96 14.15 -4.67 11.74
CA GLU A 96 12.92 -5.45 11.94
C GLU A 96 11.70 -4.74 11.36
N LEU A 97 11.57 -3.42 11.58
CA LEU A 97 10.47 -2.61 11.05
C LEU A 97 10.38 -2.63 9.52
N ARG A 98 11.49 -2.94 8.85
CA ARG A 98 11.58 -3.07 7.39
C ARG A 98 11.72 -4.52 6.93
N GLN A 99 11.67 -5.51 7.81
CA GLN A 99 11.70 -6.91 7.40
C GLN A 99 10.34 -7.37 6.84
N ASN A 100 10.36 -8.48 6.11
CA ASN A 100 9.17 -9.23 5.73
C ASN A 100 9.54 -10.70 5.53
N GLY A 101 8.63 -11.61 5.82
CA GLY A 101 8.67 -12.98 5.32
C GLY A 101 8.14 -13.08 3.89
N ASP A 102 7.93 -14.30 3.41
CA ASP A 102 7.28 -14.51 2.12
C ASP A 102 5.84 -13.99 2.14
N GLY A 103 5.45 -13.26 1.11
CA GLY A 103 4.15 -12.63 1.01
C GLY A 103 3.51 -12.76 -0.36
N VAL A 104 2.18 -12.74 -0.37
CA VAL A 104 1.35 -12.72 -1.57
C VAL A 104 0.33 -11.60 -1.46
N GLY A 105 0.04 -10.95 -2.58
CA GLY A 105 -1.02 -9.97 -2.67
C GLY A 105 -1.64 -9.93 -4.05
N GLY A 106 -2.79 -9.28 -4.13
CA GLY A 106 -3.44 -8.98 -5.40
C GLY A 106 -4.23 -7.69 -5.33
N SER A 107 -4.47 -7.10 -6.49
CA SER A 107 -5.29 -5.91 -6.66
C SER A 107 -6.23 -6.08 -7.83
N ILE A 108 -7.38 -5.40 -7.75
CA ILE A 108 -8.35 -5.28 -8.83
C ILE A 108 -8.80 -3.82 -8.85
N THR A 109 -8.82 -3.22 -10.03
CA THR A 109 -9.40 -1.88 -10.24
C THR A 109 -10.28 -1.90 -11.47
N TYR A 110 -11.41 -1.19 -11.42
CA TYR A 110 -12.33 -1.10 -12.54
C TYR A 110 -12.71 0.35 -12.81
N ASN A 111 -12.60 0.76 -14.08
CA ASN A 111 -13.15 2.01 -14.58
C ASN A 111 -14.67 1.85 -14.78
N LEU A 112 -15.47 2.56 -13.99
CA LEU A 112 -16.92 2.52 -14.05
C LEU A 112 -17.50 3.42 -15.16
N GLY A 113 -16.66 4.21 -15.83
CA GLY A 113 -17.06 5.24 -16.79
C GLY A 113 -17.28 6.60 -16.14
N GLU A 114 -17.41 7.65 -16.96
CA GLU A 114 -17.70 9.03 -16.53
C GLU A 114 -16.76 9.57 -15.42
N GLY A 115 -15.49 9.13 -15.43
CA GLY A 115 -14.47 9.52 -14.45
C GLY A 115 -14.44 8.69 -13.16
N PHE A 116 -15.38 7.76 -12.95
CA PHE A 116 -15.44 6.95 -11.73
C PHE A 116 -14.55 5.71 -11.80
N GLY A 117 -13.84 5.44 -10.70
CA GLY A 117 -13.06 4.21 -10.52
C GLY A 117 -13.32 3.58 -9.16
N ILE A 118 -13.35 2.24 -9.11
CA ILE A 118 -13.42 1.44 -7.88
C ILE A 118 -12.28 0.44 -7.84
N GLY A 119 -11.69 0.24 -6.66
CA GLY A 119 -10.54 -0.65 -6.52
C GLY A 119 -10.49 -1.34 -5.17
N THR A 120 -9.89 -2.52 -5.15
CA THR A 120 -9.55 -3.25 -3.92
C THR A 120 -8.20 -3.92 -4.05
N ALA A 121 -7.49 -4.03 -2.94
CA ALA A 121 -6.26 -4.78 -2.86
C ALA A 121 -6.15 -5.51 -1.52
N ILE A 122 -5.56 -6.71 -1.55
CA ILE A 122 -5.33 -7.53 -0.38
C ILE A 122 -3.88 -8.02 -0.40
N SER A 123 -3.23 -8.06 0.76
CA SER A 123 -1.93 -8.72 0.90
C SER A 123 -1.83 -9.48 2.22
N SER A 124 -1.08 -10.57 2.22
CA SER A 124 -0.78 -11.37 3.41
C SER A 124 0.68 -11.83 3.34
N SER A 125 1.49 -11.33 4.25
CA SER A 125 2.93 -11.62 4.35
C SER A 125 3.24 -12.34 5.66
N LYS A 126 4.06 -13.38 5.63
CA LYS A 126 4.60 -13.93 6.88
C LYS A 126 5.41 -12.86 7.60
N ARG A 127 5.33 -12.86 8.93
CA ARG A 127 6.24 -12.08 9.78
C ARG A 127 7.43 -12.95 10.15
N THR A 128 8.58 -12.31 10.35
CA THR A 128 9.80 -12.97 10.79
C THR A 128 9.79 -13.15 12.31
N ASN A 129 10.64 -14.04 12.85
CA ASN A 129 10.75 -14.24 14.29
C ASN A 129 11.23 -12.94 14.95
N SER A 130 12.24 -12.31 14.35
CA SER A 130 12.83 -11.04 14.80
C SER A 130 11.77 -9.93 14.91
N GLN A 131 10.78 -9.89 14.01
CA GLN A 131 9.69 -8.92 14.09
C GLN A 131 8.73 -9.16 15.27
N ASN A 132 8.51 -10.42 15.64
CA ASN A 132 7.68 -10.77 16.78
C ASN A 132 8.43 -10.54 18.10
N ASP A 133 9.75 -10.76 18.12
CA ASP A 133 10.59 -10.47 19.27
C ASP A 133 10.92 -8.97 19.44
N TYR A 134 10.64 -8.14 18.44
CA TYR A 134 11.01 -6.73 18.41
C TYR A 134 10.20 -5.87 19.39
N GLY A 135 8.88 -6.06 19.46
CA GLY A 135 8.00 -5.14 20.17
C GLY A 135 6.52 -5.45 19.98
N LEU A 136 5.72 -4.39 19.77
CA LEU A 136 4.25 -4.47 19.66
C LEU A 136 3.80 -5.12 18.35
N GLY A 137 2.59 -5.72 18.36
CA GLY A 137 1.95 -6.22 17.12
C GLY A 137 2.46 -7.58 16.67
N ASN A 138 2.50 -8.52 17.60
CA ASN A 138 2.94 -9.90 17.35
C ASN A 138 1.94 -10.66 16.46
N GLY A 139 2.45 -11.56 15.62
CA GLY A 139 1.60 -12.49 14.87
C GLY A 139 2.33 -13.20 13.75
N ASP A 140 1.72 -14.26 13.22
CA ASP A 140 2.33 -15.07 12.16
C ASP A 140 2.34 -14.35 10.81
N ARG A 141 1.35 -13.47 10.60
CA ARG A 141 1.14 -12.76 9.34
C ARG A 141 0.83 -11.29 9.58
N ALA A 142 1.29 -10.48 8.63
CA ALA A 142 0.89 -9.11 8.41
C ALA A 142 -0.09 -9.06 7.23
N GLU A 143 -1.30 -8.58 7.48
CA GLU A 143 -2.38 -8.59 6.50
C GLU A 143 -2.92 -7.18 6.24
N THR A 144 -3.40 -6.96 5.03
CA THR A 144 -3.90 -5.65 4.59
C THR A 144 -5.08 -5.87 3.66
N TYR A 145 -6.17 -5.14 3.91
CA TYR A 145 -7.40 -5.14 3.13
C TYR A 145 -7.75 -3.70 2.79
N THR A 146 -7.67 -3.35 1.52
CA THR A 146 -7.87 -1.99 1.04
C THR A 146 -9.04 -1.94 0.06
N GLY A 147 -9.89 -0.93 0.22
CA GLY A 147 -10.89 -0.53 -0.76
C GLY A 147 -10.74 0.96 -1.06
N GLY A 148 -10.98 1.34 -2.31
CA GLY A 148 -10.89 2.73 -2.74
C GLY A 148 -11.91 3.08 -3.81
N LEU A 149 -12.26 4.36 -3.83
CA LEU A 149 -13.11 4.99 -4.84
C LEU A 149 -12.42 6.27 -5.32
N LYS A 150 -12.55 6.58 -6.60
CA LYS A 150 -12.14 7.87 -7.14
C LYS A 150 -13.12 8.40 -8.18
N TYR A 151 -13.11 9.71 -8.34
CA TYR A 151 -13.72 10.47 -9.41
C TYR A 151 -12.66 11.41 -9.98
N ASP A 152 -12.38 11.30 -11.27
CA ASP A 152 -11.36 12.08 -11.97
C ASP A 152 -11.90 12.53 -13.33
N ALA A 153 -12.70 13.59 -13.30
CA ALA A 153 -13.31 14.19 -14.49
C ALA A 153 -13.73 15.65 -14.20
N ASN A 154 -13.95 16.43 -15.27
CA ASN A 154 -14.46 17.80 -15.20
C ASN A 154 -13.66 18.71 -14.24
N ASN A 155 -12.32 18.64 -14.34
CA ASN A 155 -11.36 19.37 -13.50
C ASN A 155 -11.43 19.05 -12.00
N ILE A 156 -12.20 18.04 -11.59
CA ILE A 156 -12.35 17.63 -10.19
C ILE A 156 -11.65 16.29 -9.99
N TYR A 157 -10.82 16.21 -8.96
CA TYR A 157 -10.25 14.97 -8.47
C TYR A 157 -10.76 14.72 -7.05
N LEU A 158 -11.55 13.67 -6.86
CA LEU A 158 -11.96 13.17 -5.54
C LEU A 158 -11.46 11.73 -5.40
N ALA A 159 -10.85 11.40 -4.28
CA ALA A 159 -10.50 10.02 -3.99
C ALA A 159 -10.63 9.75 -2.50
N ALA A 160 -11.01 8.52 -2.17
CA ALA A 160 -10.97 8.02 -0.81
C ALA A 160 -10.50 6.57 -0.81
N GLN A 161 -9.73 6.21 0.21
CA GLN A 161 -9.39 4.83 0.51
C GLN A 161 -9.65 4.52 1.98
N TYR A 162 -10.06 3.29 2.22
CA TYR A 162 -10.11 2.71 3.55
C TYR A 162 -9.30 1.41 3.55
N THR A 163 -8.40 1.30 4.52
CA THR A 163 -7.53 0.14 4.67
C THR A 163 -7.61 -0.38 6.09
N GLN A 164 -7.95 -1.66 6.25
CA GLN A 164 -7.82 -2.36 7.51
C GLN A 164 -6.56 -3.23 7.48
N THR A 165 -5.72 -3.10 8.50
CA THR A 165 -4.49 -3.89 8.63
C THR A 165 -4.52 -4.75 9.88
N TYR A 166 -3.78 -5.85 9.84
CA TYR A 166 -3.48 -6.68 11.00
C TYR A 166 -1.97 -6.91 11.07
N ASN A 167 -1.34 -6.54 12.18
CA ASN A 167 0.11 -6.63 12.41
C ASN A 167 0.98 -5.95 11.32
N ALA A 168 0.44 -4.93 10.63
CA ALA A 168 1.06 -4.34 9.43
C ALA A 168 1.22 -2.81 9.45
N THR A 169 0.40 -2.07 10.20
CA THR A 169 0.60 -0.61 10.37
C THR A 169 1.60 -0.37 11.49
N ARG A 170 2.69 0.37 11.22
CA ARG A 170 3.73 0.65 12.22
C ARG A 170 3.22 1.60 13.30
N ILE A 171 3.72 1.44 14.52
CA ILE A 171 3.54 2.39 15.63
C ILE A 171 4.89 3.05 15.89
N GLY A 172 5.20 4.13 15.17
CA GLY A 172 6.51 4.77 15.23
C GLY A 172 7.64 3.75 15.04
N ASP A 173 8.52 3.64 16.04
CA ASP A 173 9.60 2.67 16.15
C ASP A 173 9.34 1.52 17.13
N GLN A 174 8.11 1.37 17.63
CA GLN A 174 7.78 0.41 18.70
C GLN A 174 7.26 -0.95 18.19
N GLY A 175 7.01 -1.08 16.89
CA GLY A 175 6.47 -2.29 16.27
C GLY A 175 5.27 -1.97 15.38
N TRP A 176 4.23 -2.79 15.46
CA TRP A 176 3.02 -2.67 14.65
C TRP A 176 1.76 -2.69 15.51
N ALA A 177 0.67 -2.12 15.00
CA ALA A 177 -0.64 -2.29 15.62
C ALA A 177 -1.18 -3.68 15.27
N ASN A 178 -1.68 -4.41 16.28
CA ASN A 178 -2.38 -5.69 16.08
C ASN A 178 -3.50 -5.56 15.05
N LYS A 179 -4.20 -4.43 15.11
CA LYS A 179 -5.17 -4.01 14.12
C LYS A 179 -5.08 -2.50 13.94
N ALA A 180 -5.18 -2.02 12.71
CA ALA A 180 -5.39 -0.61 12.44
C ALA A 180 -6.49 -0.38 11.40
N GLN A 181 -7.14 0.77 11.49
CA GLN A 181 -8.11 1.27 10.54
C GLN A 181 -7.59 2.60 9.98
N ASN A 182 -7.22 2.57 8.71
CA ASN A 182 -6.61 3.69 8.00
C ASN A 182 -7.63 4.24 7.01
N PHE A 183 -7.78 5.56 6.97
CA PHE A 183 -8.70 6.25 6.09
C PHE A 183 -8.02 7.50 5.55
N GLU A 184 -8.10 7.69 4.24
CA GLU A 184 -7.64 8.89 3.57
C GLU A 184 -8.72 9.35 2.59
N VAL A 185 -8.92 10.66 2.50
CA VAL A 185 -9.80 11.29 1.51
C VAL A 185 -9.17 12.59 1.04
N VAL A 186 -9.25 12.84 -0.27
CA VAL A 186 -8.71 14.04 -0.91
C VAL A 186 -9.73 14.62 -1.90
N ALA A 187 -9.79 15.94 -1.96
CA ALA A 187 -10.53 16.70 -2.95
C ALA A 187 -9.63 17.78 -3.56
N GLN A 188 -9.55 17.82 -4.89
CA GLN A 188 -8.77 18.80 -5.64
C GLN A 188 -9.58 19.34 -6.80
N TYR A 189 -9.27 20.58 -7.19
CA TYR A 189 -9.84 21.22 -8.36
C TYR A 189 -8.73 21.79 -9.24
N GLN A 190 -8.73 21.53 -10.54
CA GLN A 190 -7.75 22.05 -11.48
C GLN A 190 -8.31 23.27 -12.21
N PHE A 191 -7.80 24.46 -11.91
CA PHE A 191 -8.12 25.64 -12.71
C PHE A 191 -7.34 25.64 -14.03
N ASP A 192 -7.94 26.22 -15.08
CA ASP A 192 -7.34 26.33 -16.42
C ASP A 192 -6.03 27.15 -16.42
N PHE A 193 -5.86 28.08 -15.48
CA PHE A 193 -4.63 28.88 -15.34
C PHE A 193 -3.50 28.16 -14.58
N GLY A 194 -3.70 26.89 -14.22
CA GLY A 194 -2.67 26.00 -13.68
C GLY A 194 -2.70 25.80 -12.16
N LEU A 195 -3.44 26.62 -11.40
CA LEU A 195 -3.59 26.41 -9.95
C LEU A 195 -4.44 25.17 -9.66
N ARG A 196 -4.00 24.35 -8.71
CA ARG A 196 -4.71 23.15 -8.28
C ARG A 196 -4.83 23.10 -6.75
N PRO A 197 -5.79 23.79 -6.13
CA PRO A 197 -6.03 23.65 -4.70
C PRO A 197 -6.36 22.19 -4.31
N SER A 198 -5.91 21.79 -3.13
CA SER A 198 -6.10 20.47 -2.55
C SER A 198 -6.52 20.57 -1.10
N VAL A 199 -7.52 19.78 -0.69
CA VAL A 199 -7.90 19.58 0.71
C VAL A 199 -7.99 18.08 0.97
N ALA A 200 -7.36 17.60 2.05
CA ALA A 200 -7.39 16.18 2.40
C ALA A 200 -7.52 15.95 3.90
N TYR A 201 -8.02 14.77 4.27
CA TYR A 201 -8.05 14.27 5.63
C TYR A 201 -7.47 12.86 5.67
N LEU A 202 -6.54 12.62 6.59
CA LEU A 202 -5.92 11.33 6.80
C LEU A 202 -6.02 10.94 8.28
N GLN A 203 -6.34 9.68 8.54
CA GLN A 203 -6.36 9.10 9.87
C GLN A 203 -5.89 7.65 9.83
N SER A 204 -4.97 7.30 10.73
CA SER A 204 -4.63 5.93 11.06
C SER A 204 -4.95 5.68 12.53
N LYS A 205 -5.90 4.78 12.80
CA LYS A 205 -6.31 4.44 14.16
C LYS A 205 -5.90 3.01 14.50
N GLY A 206 -4.92 2.87 15.38
CA GLY A 206 -4.55 1.60 15.99
C GLY A 206 -5.61 1.16 17.01
N LYS A 207 -5.88 -0.13 17.03
CA LYS A 207 -6.92 -0.77 17.84
C LYS A 207 -6.30 -1.73 18.83
N ASP A 208 -6.73 -1.63 20.08
CA ASP A 208 -6.33 -2.53 21.16
C ASP A 208 -4.81 -2.76 21.22
N ILE A 209 -4.04 -1.67 21.13
CA ILE A 209 -2.57 -1.73 21.20
C ILE A 209 -2.18 -2.16 22.63
N GLU A 210 -1.23 -3.08 22.75
CA GLU A 210 -0.87 -3.72 24.02
C GLU A 210 -0.39 -2.67 25.04
N GLY A 211 -1.17 -2.49 26.11
CA GLY A 211 -0.87 -1.50 27.16
C GLY A 211 -1.29 -0.06 26.85
N TYR A 212 -1.82 0.22 25.65
CA TYR A 212 -2.22 1.57 25.22
C TYR A 212 -3.69 1.68 24.80
N GLY A 213 -4.34 0.59 24.40
CA GLY A 213 -5.71 0.60 23.88
C GLY A 213 -5.83 1.24 22.49
N ASP A 214 -6.95 1.90 22.22
CA ASP A 214 -7.19 2.62 20.96
C ASP A 214 -6.36 3.91 20.89
N GLN A 215 -5.56 4.07 19.82
CA GLN A 215 -4.73 5.26 19.61
C GLN A 215 -4.84 5.79 18.18
N ASP A 216 -4.90 7.11 18.02
CA ASP A 216 -4.69 7.76 16.73
C ASP A 216 -3.17 7.79 16.45
N LEU A 217 -2.70 6.91 15.56
CA LEU A 217 -1.29 6.83 15.16
C LEU A 217 -0.89 8.00 14.27
N LEU A 218 -1.87 8.51 13.51
CA LEU A 218 -1.76 9.67 12.65
C LEU A 218 -3.16 10.26 12.45
N LYS A 219 -3.28 11.59 12.48
CA LYS A 219 -4.54 12.28 12.21
C LYS A 219 -4.32 13.75 11.86
N TYR A 220 -4.65 14.16 10.64
CA TYR A 220 -4.52 15.55 10.23
C TYR A 220 -5.41 15.92 9.04
N VAL A 221 -5.55 17.23 8.82
CA VAL A 221 -6.11 17.83 7.61
C VAL A 221 -4.98 18.52 6.87
N ASP A 222 -4.89 18.30 5.56
CA ASP A 222 -3.95 18.96 4.67
C ASP A 222 -4.66 19.98 3.77
N VAL A 223 -4.01 21.11 3.53
CA VAL A 223 -4.49 22.16 2.62
C VAL A 223 -3.30 22.69 1.82
N GLY A 224 -3.41 22.71 0.49
CA GLY A 224 -2.36 23.21 -0.40
C GLY A 224 -2.84 23.63 -1.78
#